data_AF-T1G8G1-F1
#
_entry.id   AF-T1G8G1-F1
#
_cell.length_a   1.000
_cell.length_b   1.000
_cell.length_c   1.000
_cell.angle_alpha   90.00
_cell.angle_beta   90.00
_cell.angle_gamma   90.00
#
_symmetry.space_group_name_H-M   'P 1'
#
loop_
_entity.id
_entity.type
_entity.pdbx_description
1 polymer ?
#
loop_
_entity_poly.entity_id
_entity_poly.type
_entity_poly.pdbx_seq_one_letter_code
_entity_poly.pdbx_strand_id
1 'polypeptide(L)'
;AMVLNCAGAWSSEIAKMAGIGVEKEGPLSFALPVEPRLRYVYVFHCPDGPGLQTPMLIDPSGVYVRREGLGGMYVCGASPPQGEPEPDPNQTVADEEFFKNHIWPALARRVPAFECLKVGLLSFLY
;
A
#
# COMPACT_ATOMS: atom_id res chain seq x y z
N ALA A 1 -31.64 -16.90 10.18
CA ALA A 1 -30.17 -17.05 10.02
C ALA A 1 -29.57 -15.65 9.86
N MET A 2 -28.35 -15.43 10.34
CA MET A 2 -27.62 -14.16 10.19
C MET A 2 -26.45 -14.39 9.21
N VAL A 3 -26.20 -13.43 8.32
CA VAL A 3 -25.10 -13.46 7.35
C VAL A 3 -24.17 -12.28 7.65
N LEU A 4 -22.87 -12.53 7.69
CA LEU A 4 -21.84 -11.51 7.87
C LEU A 4 -21.02 -11.36 6.59
N ASN A 5 -20.98 -10.15 6.03
CA ASN A 5 -20.16 -9.87 4.84
C ASN A 5 -18.72 -9.53 5.27
N CYS A 6 -17.79 -10.44 4.99
CA CYS A 6 -16.35 -10.28 5.26
C CYS A 6 -15.51 -10.27 3.98
N ALA A 7 -16.06 -9.80 2.85
CA ALA A 7 -15.43 -9.90 1.53
C ALA A 7 -14.39 -8.80 1.24
N GLY A 8 -13.90 -8.05 2.23
CA GLY A 8 -12.85 -7.05 2.06
C GLY A 8 -13.19 -6.02 0.97
N ALA A 9 -12.28 -5.82 0.01
CA ALA A 9 -12.47 -4.91 -1.12
C ALA A 9 -13.67 -5.28 -2.02
N TRP A 10 -14.11 -6.55 -1.98
CA TRP A 10 -15.26 -7.06 -2.74
C TRP A 10 -16.59 -6.97 -1.97
N SER A 11 -16.61 -6.31 -0.82
CA SER A 11 -17.81 -6.22 0.02
C SER A 11 -18.95 -5.50 -0.70
N SER A 12 -18.65 -4.55 -1.59
CA SER A 12 -19.66 -3.80 -2.34
C SER A 12 -20.37 -4.69 -3.36
N GLU A 13 -19.64 -5.59 -4.03
CA GLU A 13 -20.16 -6.59 -4.96
C GLU A 13 -21.09 -7.57 -4.24
N ILE A 14 -20.68 -8.07 -3.07
CA ILE A 14 -21.53 -8.95 -2.25
C ILE A 14 -22.78 -8.21 -1.75
N ALA A 15 -22.66 -6.93 -1.37
CA ALA A 15 -23.81 -6.12 -0.96
C ALA A 15 -24.83 -5.94 -2.10
N LYS A 16 -24.37 -5.73 -3.33
CA LYS A 16 -25.22 -5.65 -4.53
C LYS A 16 -25.97 -6.96 -4.78
N MET A 17 -25.33 -8.12 -4.59
CA MET A 17 -26.00 -9.44 -4.70
C MET A 17 -27.14 -9.60 -3.68
N ALA A 18 -27.05 -8.92 -2.53
CA ALA A 18 -28.08 -8.87 -1.50
C ALA A 18 -29.12 -7.75 -1.71
N GLY A 19 -29.08 -7.04 -2.84
CA GLY A 19 -30.01 -5.95 -3.18
C GLY A 19 -29.69 -4.60 -2.53
N ILE A 20 -28.53 -4.47 -1.86
CA ILE A 20 -28.11 -3.21 -1.22
C ILE A 20 -27.43 -2.34 -2.27
N GLY A 21 -27.87 -1.08 -2.40
CA GLY A 21 -27.34 -0.10 -3.34
C GLY A 21 -27.79 -0.28 -4.78
N VAL A 22 -28.80 -1.11 -5.02
CA VAL A 22 -29.32 -1.43 -6.37
C VAL A 22 -30.56 -0.60 -6.68
N GLU A 23 -31.49 -0.51 -5.74
CA GLU A 23 -32.73 0.26 -5.88
C GLU A 23 -32.51 1.76 -5.65
N LYS A 24 -33.32 2.59 -6.31
CA LYS A 24 -33.20 4.07 -6.20
C LYS A 24 -33.77 4.64 -4.90
N GLU A 25 -34.69 3.93 -4.27
CA GLU A 25 -35.44 4.39 -3.11
C GLU A 25 -35.51 3.32 -2.01
N GLY A 26 -35.82 3.73 -0.79
CA GLY A 26 -35.93 2.85 0.36
C GLY A 26 -34.65 2.73 1.19
N PRO A 27 -34.70 1.96 2.28
CA PRO A 27 -33.64 1.94 3.31
C PRO A 27 -32.32 1.30 2.84
N LEU A 28 -32.35 0.54 1.74
CA LEU A 28 -31.17 -0.14 1.18
C LEU A 28 -30.69 0.50 -0.13
N SER A 29 -31.14 1.71 -0.48
CA SER A 29 -30.79 2.35 -1.76
C SER A 29 -29.33 2.82 -1.85
N PHE A 30 -28.64 2.95 -0.72
CA PHE A 30 -27.25 3.42 -0.69
C PHE A 30 -26.27 2.27 -0.92
N ALA A 31 -25.41 2.42 -1.93
CA ALA A 31 -24.35 1.47 -2.20
C ALA A 31 -23.32 1.46 -1.06
N LEU A 32 -22.81 0.27 -0.73
CA LEU A 32 -21.72 0.16 0.24
C LEU A 32 -20.49 0.90 -0.33
N PRO A 33 -19.96 1.94 0.34
CA PRO A 33 -18.92 2.81 -0.19
C PRO A 33 -17.53 2.18 -0.01
N VAL A 34 -17.36 1.00 -0.62
CA VAL A 34 -16.13 0.22 -0.61
C VAL A 34 -15.73 -0.05 -2.05
N GLU A 35 -14.47 0.23 -2.36
CA GLU A 35 -13.87 -0.01 -3.68
C GLU A 35 -12.44 -0.53 -3.50
N PRO A 36 -11.95 -1.39 -4.41
CA PRO A 36 -10.57 -1.86 -4.38
C PRO A 36 -9.58 -0.74 -4.67
N ARG A 37 -8.49 -0.71 -3.92
CA ARG A 37 -7.49 0.36 -3.93
C ARG A 37 -6.09 -0.27 -3.83
N LEU A 38 -5.30 -0.20 -4.92
CA LEU A 38 -3.96 -0.79 -4.96
C LEU A 38 -2.93 0.11 -4.28
N ARG A 39 -2.05 -0.47 -3.46
CA ARG A 39 -0.91 0.23 -2.86
C ARG A 39 0.35 -0.61 -3.08
N TYR A 40 1.38 0.01 -3.64
CA TYR A 40 2.64 -0.67 -3.88
C TYR A 40 3.44 -0.82 -2.59
N VAL A 41 3.96 -2.03 -2.38
CA VAL A 41 4.80 -2.39 -1.25
C VAL A 41 6.10 -2.94 -1.81
N TYR A 42 7.21 -2.44 -1.27
CA TYR A 42 8.55 -2.73 -1.75
C TYR A 42 9.38 -3.29 -0.60
N VAL A 43 10.15 -4.32 -0.89
CA VAL A 43 11.08 -4.93 0.05
C VAL A 43 12.50 -4.64 -0.41
N PHE A 44 13.36 -4.23 0.51
CA PHE A 44 14.76 -4.00 0.24
C PHE A 44 15.66 -4.47 1.38
N HIS A 45 16.93 -4.73 1.05
CA HIS A 45 17.96 -5.14 1.98
C HIS A 45 18.95 -3.97 2.22
N CYS A 46 19.20 -3.63 3.47
CA CYS A 46 20.17 -2.63 3.88
C CYS A 46 20.86 -3.08 5.19
N PRO A 47 21.97 -3.85 5.08
CA PRO A 47 22.71 -4.35 6.24
C PRO A 47 23.18 -3.26 7.20
N ASP A 48 23.63 -2.14 6.65
CA ASP A 48 24.14 -0.98 7.39
C ASP A 48 23.02 -0.01 7.81
N GLY A 49 21.76 -0.41 7.59
CA GLY A 49 20.57 0.37 7.96
C GLY A 49 20.29 0.36 9.47
N PRO A 50 19.26 1.11 9.90
CA PRO A 50 18.85 1.18 11.29
C PRO A 50 18.61 -0.19 11.97
N GLY A 51 19.09 -0.34 13.21
CA GLY A 51 19.08 -1.62 13.93
C GLY A 51 17.69 -2.13 14.38
N LEU A 52 17.67 -3.12 15.27
CA LEU A 52 16.45 -3.79 15.73
C LEU A 52 15.39 -2.86 16.35
N GLN A 53 15.82 -1.74 16.92
CA GLN A 53 14.93 -0.76 17.57
C GLN A 53 14.34 0.28 16.60
N THR A 54 14.42 0.00 15.29
CA THR A 54 13.86 0.88 14.28
C THR A 54 12.33 0.88 14.39
N PRO A 55 11.69 2.03 14.65
CA PRO A 55 10.24 2.11 14.68
C PRO A 55 9.66 1.94 13.28
N MET A 56 8.36 1.72 13.19
CA MET A 56 7.65 2.06 11.96
C MET A 56 7.74 3.58 11.76
N LEU A 57 8.41 3.98 10.69
CA LEU A 57 8.63 5.37 10.34
C LEU A 57 7.65 5.76 9.23
N ILE A 58 7.00 6.91 9.38
CA ILE A 58 6.13 7.52 8.36
C ILE A 58 6.66 8.93 8.12
N ASP A 59 7.10 9.22 6.89
CA ASP A 59 7.51 10.56 6.46
C ASP A 59 6.27 11.43 6.19
N PRO A 60 6.33 12.76 6.38
CA PRO A 60 5.24 13.66 5.99
C PRO A 60 4.79 13.56 4.53
N SER A 61 5.61 13.01 3.62
CA SER A 61 5.20 12.68 2.26
C SER A 61 4.18 11.54 2.16
N GLY A 62 3.98 10.77 3.23
CA GLY A 62 3.17 9.55 3.25
C GLY A 62 3.96 8.27 3.00
N VAL A 63 5.25 8.37 2.69
CA VAL A 63 6.15 7.22 2.55
C VAL A 63 6.41 6.61 3.93
N TYR A 64 6.19 5.31 4.06
CA TYR A 64 6.52 4.56 5.28
C TYR A 64 7.67 3.59 5.06
N VAL A 65 8.37 3.27 6.13
CA VAL A 65 9.32 2.16 6.19
C VAL A 65 9.26 1.49 7.54
N ARG A 66 9.36 0.16 7.54
CA ARG A 66 9.53 -0.65 8.75
C ARG A 66 10.56 -1.74 8.50
N ARG A 67 11.24 -2.14 9.56
CA ARG A 67 12.13 -3.30 9.52
C ARG A 67 11.32 -4.59 9.40
N GLU A 68 11.90 -5.59 8.76
CA GLU A 68 11.35 -6.93 8.56
C GLU A 68 12.39 -7.99 8.95
N GLY A 69 12.02 -8.94 9.80
CA GLY A 69 12.92 -10.01 10.26
C GLY A 69 14.16 -9.51 11.03
N LEU A 70 15.28 -10.26 10.99
CA LEU A 70 16.55 -9.91 11.64
C LEU A 70 17.69 -9.59 10.66
N GLY A 71 17.53 -9.91 9.38
CA GLY A 71 18.59 -9.87 8.37
C GLY A 71 18.73 -8.55 7.61
N GLY A 72 18.48 -7.39 8.25
CA GLY A 72 18.61 -6.09 7.59
C GLY A 72 17.62 -5.85 6.45
N MET A 73 16.47 -6.53 6.47
CA MET A 73 15.39 -6.32 5.49
C MET A 73 14.43 -5.24 5.97
N TYR A 74 13.83 -4.53 5.02
CA TYR A 74 12.84 -3.49 5.27
C TYR A 74 11.71 -3.57 4.27
N VAL A 75 10.54 -3.17 4.70
CA VAL A 75 9.33 -3.02 3.88
C VAL A 75 8.97 -1.54 3.86
N CYS A 76 8.71 -1.01 2.68
CA CYS A 76 8.28 0.37 2.48
C CYS A 76 7.16 0.46 1.45
N GLY A 77 6.50 1.62 1.40
CA GLY A 77 5.42 1.90 0.48
C GLY A 77 4.88 3.30 0.68
N ALA A 78 3.96 3.69 -0.19
CA ALA A 78 3.19 4.92 -0.05
C ALA A 78 1.84 4.74 -0.74
N SER A 79 0.85 5.55 -0.34
CA SER A 79 -0.33 5.76 -1.18
C SER A 79 0.02 6.73 -2.31
N PRO A 80 -0.69 6.68 -3.45
CA PRO A 80 -0.56 7.71 -4.47
C PRO A 80 -0.75 9.12 -3.88
N PRO A 81 -0.03 10.14 -4.37
CA PRO A 81 -0.20 11.51 -3.94
C PRO A 81 -1.64 11.99 -4.07
N GLN A 82 -2.05 12.90 -3.19
CA GLN A 82 -3.40 13.45 -3.23
C GLN A 82 -3.66 14.15 -4.58
N GLY A 83 -4.77 13.79 -5.23
CA GLY A 83 -5.18 14.36 -6.51
C GLY A 83 -4.64 13.61 -7.73
N GLU A 84 -3.74 12.63 -7.53
CA GLU A 84 -3.36 11.70 -8.59
C GLU A 84 -4.42 10.58 -8.76
N PRO A 85 -4.58 10.05 -9.98
CA PRO A 85 -5.49 8.94 -10.21
C PRO A 85 -5.04 7.71 -9.43
N GLU A 86 -6.02 6.99 -8.90
CA GLU A 86 -5.77 5.73 -8.22
C GLU A 86 -5.36 4.65 -9.24
N PRO A 87 -4.32 3.85 -8.95
CA PRO A 87 -3.85 2.82 -9.87
C PRO A 87 -4.90 1.73 -10.10
N ASP A 88 -4.79 1.05 -11.24
CA ASP A 88 -5.70 -0.05 -11.58
C ASP A 88 -5.58 -1.16 -10.51
N PRO A 89 -6.66 -1.52 -9.81
CA PRO A 89 -6.63 -2.58 -8.80
C PRO A 89 -6.25 -3.96 -9.35
N ASN A 90 -6.28 -4.16 -10.69
CA ASN A 90 -5.88 -5.41 -11.34
C ASN A 90 -4.39 -5.45 -11.71
N GLN A 91 -3.64 -4.36 -11.48
CA GLN A 91 -2.20 -4.35 -11.72
C GLN A 91 -1.47 -5.25 -10.72
N THR A 92 -0.65 -6.16 -11.24
CA THR A 92 0.06 -7.18 -10.44
C THR A 92 1.55 -6.89 -10.25
N VAL A 93 2.10 -5.94 -11.00
CA VAL A 93 3.52 -5.58 -10.93
C VAL A 93 3.66 -4.24 -10.23
N ALA A 94 4.57 -4.17 -9.26
CA ALA A 94 4.84 -2.93 -8.54
C ALA A 94 5.50 -1.90 -9.45
N ASP A 95 5.18 -0.63 -9.22
CA ASP A 95 5.63 0.48 -10.05
C ASP A 95 7.07 0.90 -9.68
N GLU A 96 8.03 0.65 -10.58
CA GLU A 96 9.42 1.03 -10.37
C GLU A 96 9.65 2.55 -10.39
N GLU A 97 8.91 3.28 -11.22
CA GLU A 97 9.05 4.72 -11.33
C GLU A 97 8.52 5.41 -10.10
N PHE A 98 7.39 4.93 -9.55
CA PHE A 98 6.88 5.39 -8.27
C PHE A 98 7.91 5.20 -7.16
N PHE A 99 8.59 4.05 -7.13
CA PHE A 99 9.67 3.85 -6.15
C PHE A 99 10.81 4.85 -6.34
N LYS A 100 11.35 4.96 -7.56
CA LYS A 100 12.52 5.79 -7.86
C LYS A 100 12.24 7.29 -7.66
N ASN A 101 11.05 7.75 -8.02
CA ASN A 101 10.72 9.17 -8.04
C ASN A 101 10.05 9.66 -6.75
N HIS A 102 9.35 8.79 -6.01
CA HIS A 102 8.59 9.17 -4.82
C HIS A 102 9.12 8.56 -3.53
N ILE A 103 9.32 7.23 -3.49
CA ILE A 103 9.67 6.52 -2.25
C ILE A 103 11.14 6.72 -1.89
N TRP A 104 12.07 6.37 -2.80
CA TRP A 104 13.49 6.39 -2.52
C TRP A 104 14.00 7.77 -2.07
N PRO A 105 13.66 8.89 -2.75
CA PRO A 105 14.14 10.21 -2.34
C PRO A 105 13.69 10.59 -0.91
N ALA A 106 12.47 10.23 -0.53
CA ALA A 106 11.96 10.48 0.82
C ALA A 106 12.72 9.66 1.88
N LEU A 107 12.94 8.38 1.60
CA LEU A 107 13.66 7.47 2.51
C LEU A 107 15.13 7.84 2.66
N ALA A 108 15.84 8.06 1.56
CA ALA A 108 17.26 8.41 1.58
C ALA A 108 17.53 9.74 2.32
N ARG A 109 16.64 10.72 2.15
CA ARG A 109 16.68 11.99 2.89
C ARG A 109 16.49 11.78 4.39
N ARG A 110 15.58 10.88 4.79
CA ARG A 110 15.20 10.66 6.19
C ARG A 110 16.18 9.75 6.93
N VAL A 111 16.73 8.77 6.22
CA VAL A 111 17.67 7.76 6.72
C VAL A 111 18.80 7.62 5.69
N PRO A 112 19.92 8.34 5.85
CA PRO A 112 21.00 8.38 4.86
C PRO A 112 21.59 7.01 4.47
N ALA A 113 21.51 6.01 5.35
CA ALA A 113 21.92 4.64 5.04
C ALA A 113 21.11 4.02 3.86
N PHE A 114 19.90 4.52 3.59
CA PHE A 114 19.05 4.08 2.48
C PHE A 114 19.42 4.72 1.13
N GLU A 115 20.52 5.49 1.03
CA GLU A 115 21.04 5.91 -0.28
C GLU A 115 21.43 4.70 -1.15
N CYS A 116 21.80 3.56 -0.54
CA CYS A 116 22.13 2.32 -1.25
C CYS A 116 20.99 1.80 -2.15
N LEU A 117 19.74 2.22 -1.90
CA LEU A 117 18.57 1.81 -2.68
C LEU A 117 18.56 2.38 -4.09
N LYS A 118 19.37 3.41 -4.36
CA LYS A 118 19.52 4.03 -5.69
C LYS A 118 20.01 3.04 -6.75
N VAL A 119 20.77 2.02 -6.33
CA VAL A 119 21.51 1.11 -7.21
C VAL A 119 21.06 -0.35 -7.02
N GLY A 120 19.75 -0.57 -6.95
CA GLY A 120 19.12 -1.86 -7.29
C GLY A 120 19.28 -3.04 -6.31
N LEU A 121 18.13 -3.45 -5.74
CA LEU A 121 17.68 -4.86 -5.61
C LEU A 121 16.26 -4.80 -5.01
N LEU A 122 15.29 -4.37 -5.82
CA LEU A 122 13.89 -4.55 -5.50
C LEU A 122 13.52 -5.98 -5.90
N SER A 123 13.57 -6.91 -4.94
CA SER A 123 12.86 -8.17 -5.11
C SER A 123 11.37 -7.88 -4.93
N PHE A 124 10.66 -7.71 -6.04
CA PHE A 124 9.20 -7.66 -6.03
C PHE A 124 8.69 -9.05 -5.65
N LEU A 125 8.11 -9.17 -4.46
CA LEU A 125 7.42 -10.40 -4.07
C LEU A 125 6.13 -10.45 -4.90
N TYR A 126 6.09 -11.39 -5.84
CA TYR A 126 4.88 -11.81 -6.56
C TYR A 126 3.97 -12.64 -5.66
#